data_AF-A0A2A5BC29-F1
#
_entry.id   AF-A0A2A5BC29-F1
#
_cell.length_a   1.000
_cell.length_b   1.000
_cell.length_c   1.000
_cell.angle_alpha   90.00
_cell.angle_beta   90.00
_cell.angle_gamma   90.00
#
_symmetry.space_group_name_H-M   'P 1'
#
loop_
_entity.id
_entity.type
_entity.pdbx_description
1 polymer ?
#
loop_
_entity_poly.entity_id
_entity_poly.type
_entity_poly.pdbx_seq_one_letter_code
_entity_poly.pdbx_strand_id
1 'polypeptide(L)'
;MNFSKEETLIVTKATKTLIVPKGIKKLFCVFVGLETLILNEGIVFVECCHNKLTTLIIPNSVTRLDCYDNKLTVLIIPNSVTHLRCSCNKLTILIVPNDVTYLNCCYNELIELIVPNSVTDLDCSGNLLEDLREYSELIKPRVVSLYAMCYGIVNEKDIPKFFSKVDKVTCDGCKNKVIKDLAYILCKGNVEGYIRKTIKCKKCF
;
A
#
# COMPACT_ATOMS: atom_id res chain seq x y z
N MET A 1 31.72 -8.08 -3.91
CA MET A 1 30.35 -8.61 -3.74
C MET A 1 30.49 -10.11 -3.59
N ASN A 2 29.86 -10.72 -2.59
CA ASN A 2 29.99 -12.16 -2.34
C ASN A 2 28.78 -12.86 -2.98
N PHE A 3 29.01 -13.66 -4.02
CA PHE A 3 27.95 -14.41 -4.69
C PHE A 3 27.79 -15.75 -3.97
N SER A 4 26.93 -15.81 -2.95
CA SER A 4 26.53 -17.09 -2.36
C SER A 4 25.55 -17.80 -3.30
N LYS A 5 25.76 -19.10 -3.48
CA LYS A 5 24.99 -20.03 -4.33
C LYS A 5 23.51 -19.63 -4.47
N GLU A 6 23.17 -19.28 -5.71
CA GLU A 6 21.86 -19.15 -6.31
C GLU A 6 21.04 -17.90 -5.92
N GLU A 7 21.07 -16.94 -6.85
CA GLU A 7 20.09 -15.87 -7.03
C GLU A 7 19.95 -14.81 -5.91
N THR A 8 20.81 -14.81 -4.89
CA THR A 8 20.78 -13.80 -3.83
C THR A 8 22.00 -12.88 -3.88
N LEU A 9 21.77 -11.58 -3.88
CA LEU A 9 22.81 -10.55 -3.78
C LEU A 9 22.70 -9.81 -2.45
N ILE A 10 23.77 -9.87 -1.66
CA ILE A 10 23.91 -9.10 -0.42
C ILE A 10 24.98 -8.03 -0.63
N VAL A 11 24.61 -6.77 -0.45
CA VAL A 11 25.49 -5.62 -0.56
C VAL A 11 25.76 -5.08 0.84
N THR A 12 27.02 -5.19 1.27
CA THR A 12 27.46 -4.82 2.62
C THR A 12 28.41 -3.62 2.64
N LYS A 13 28.88 -3.18 1.47
CA LYS A 13 29.79 -2.04 1.36
C LYS A 13 29.02 -0.80 0.93
N ALA A 14 29.42 0.33 1.48
CA ALA A 14 28.90 1.62 1.05
C ALA A 14 29.06 1.79 -0.46
N THR A 15 27.97 2.15 -1.13
CA THR A 15 27.94 2.42 -2.57
C THR A 15 26.82 3.39 -2.87
N LYS A 16 27.06 4.32 -3.78
CA LYS A 16 26.04 5.28 -4.24
C LYS A 16 25.13 4.68 -5.30
N THR A 17 25.66 3.79 -6.14
CA THR A 17 24.92 3.19 -7.25
C THR A 17 25.05 1.68 -7.20
N LEU A 18 23.93 0.99 -7.46
CA LEU A 18 23.88 -0.46 -7.59
C LEU A 18 23.06 -0.81 -8.82
N ILE A 19 23.70 -1.55 -9.72
CA ILE A 19 23.02 -2.20 -10.84
C ILE A 19 22.98 -3.68 -10.50
N VAL A 20 21.78 -4.22 -10.32
CA VAL A 20 21.60 -5.62 -9.95
C VAL A 20 21.89 -6.49 -11.19
N PRO A 21 22.83 -7.45 -11.10
CA PRO A 21 23.12 -8.35 -12.21
C PRO A 21 21.92 -9.20 -12.61
N LYS A 22 21.87 -9.60 -13.89
CA LYS A 22 20.90 -10.62 -14.34
C LYS A 22 21.07 -11.91 -13.52
N GLY A 23 19.96 -12.61 -13.32
CA GLY A 23 19.93 -13.88 -12.56
C GLY A 23 19.75 -13.70 -11.05
N ILE A 24 19.88 -12.49 -10.50
CA ILE A 24 19.53 -12.25 -9.09
C ILE A 24 18.01 -12.21 -8.94
N LYS A 25 17.49 -12.95 -7.96
CA LYS A 25 16.08 -12.98 -7.53
C LYS A 25 15.85 -12.30 -6.19
N LYS A 26 16.86 -12.23 -5.32
CA LYS A 26 16.75 -11.61 -4.00
C LYS A 26 17.87 -10.60 -3.78
N LEU A 27 17.51 -9.39 -3.37
CA LEU A 27 18.45 -8.32 -3.08
C LEU A 27 18.33 -7.88 -1.63
N PHE A 28 19.47 -7.78 -0.95
CA PHE A 28 19.61 -7.15 0.36
C PHE A 28 20.68 -6.05 0.27
N CYS A 29 20.28 -4.79 0.41
CA CYS A 29 21.17 -3.63 0.32
C CYS A 29 20.77 -2.57 1.35
N VAL A 30 21.00 -2.87 2.61
CA VAL A 30 20.55 -2.05 3.76
C VAL A 30 21.71 -1.20 4.30
N PHE A 31 21.46 0.06 4.62
CA PHE A 31 22.47 0.99 5.19
C PHE A 31 23.74 1.19 4.34
N VAL A 32 23.64 1.03 3.02
CA VAL A 32 24.81 1.18 2.13
C VAL A 32 24.97 2.59 1.55
N GLY A 33 24.08 3.51 1.90
CA GLY A 33 24.12 4.90 1.41
C GLY A 33 23.75 5.02 -0.06
N LEU A 34 22.91 4.11 -0.57
CA LEU A 34 22.52 4.04 -1.97
C LEU A 34 21.71 5.27 -2.38
N GLU A 35 22.11 5.90 -3.49
CA GLU A 35 21.41 7.02 -4.13
C GLU A 35 20.69 6.55 -5.40
N THR A 36 21.18 5.48 -6.06
CA THR A 36 20.59 4.91 -7.27
C THR A 36 20.57 3.39 -7.23
N LEU A 37 19.39 2.80 -7.47
CA LEU A 37 19.19 1.36 -7.57
C LEU A 37 18.56 1.02 -8.92
N ILE A 38 19.23 0.19 -9.72
CA ILE A 38 18.70 -0.36 -10.97
C ILE A 38 18.49 -1.86 -10.77
N LEU A 39 17.23 -2.27 -10.74
CA LEU A 39 16.82 -3.66 -10.57
C LEU A 39 16.85 -4.41 -11.90
N ASN A 40 17.10 -5.73 -11.86
CA ASN A 40 16.92 -6.60 -13.01
C ASN A 40 15.48 -7.12 -13.08
N GLU A 41 14.98 -7.40 -14.28
CA GLU A 41 13.62 -7.92 -14.55
C GLU A 41 13.27 -9.25 -13.85
N GLY A 42 14.26 -9.95 -13.30
CA GLY A 42 14.05 -11.22 -12.62
C GLY A 42 13.89 -11.10 -11.12
N ILE A 43 14.10 -9.91 -10.53
CA ILE A 43 14.14 -9.74 -9.07
C ILE A 43 12.75 -9.94 -8.46
N VAL A 44 12.65 -10.76 -7.42
CA VAL A 44 11.38 -11.13 -6.77
C VAL A 44 11.27 -10.51 -5.38
N PHE A 45 12.40 -10.44 -4.68
CA PHE A 45 12.50 -9.90 -3.32
C PHE A 45 13.52 -8.77 -3.28
N VAL A 46 13.12 -7.62 -2.77
CA VAL A 46 13.98 -6.44 -2.66
C VAL A 46 13.90 -5.89 -1.24
N GLU A 47 15.04 -5.82 -0.57
CA GLU A 47 15.24 -5.11 0.69
C GLU A 47 16.33 -4.05 0.49
N CYS A 48 15.90 -2.79 0.48
CA CYS A 48 16.73 -1.61 0.17
C CYS A 48 16.48 -0.47 1.18
N CYS A 49 16.11 -0.83 2.41
CA CYS A 49 15.82 0.12 3.46
C CYS A 49 17.06 0.87 3.96
N HIS A 50 16.83 2.02 4.60
CA HIS A 50 17.87 2.89 5.15
C HIS A 50 18.91 3.35 4.12
N ASN A 51 18.43 3.89 3.00
CA ASN A 51 19.27 4.46 1.95
C ASN A 51 18.85 5.91 1.66
N LYS A 52 19.32 6.45 0.54
CA LYS A 52 19.07 7.82 0.09
C LYS A 52 18.35 7.83 -1.25
N LEU A 53 17.62 6.76 -1.59
CA LEU A 53 16.92 6.65 -2.86
C LEU A 53 15.83 7.73 -2.94
N THR A 54 15.83 8.49 -4.03
CA THR A 54 14.77 9.46 -4.35
C THR A 54 13.74 8.92 -5.33
N THR A 55 14.14 7.89 -6.10
CA THR A 55 13.31 7.17 -7.05
C THR A 55 13.60 5.68 -6.96
N LEU A 56 12.59 4.85 -7.21
CA LEU A 56 12.76 3.40 -7.35
C LEU A 56 11.81 2.88 -8.43
N ILE A 57 12.38 2.31 -9.49
CA ILE A 57 11.62 1.64 -10.55
C ILE A 57 11.55 0.16 -10.21
N ILE A 58 10.34 -0.37 -10.08
CA ILE A 58 10.09 -1.73 -9.61
C ILE A 58 9.58 -2.58 -10.78
N PRO A 59 10.29 -3.67 -11.17
CA PRO A 59 9.83 -4.54 -12.24
C PRO A 59 8.65 -5.41 -11.79
N ASN A 60 7.85 -5.88 -12.75
CA ASN A 60 6.64 -6.69 -12.53
C ASN A 60 6.91 -8.07 -11.90
N SER A 61 8.17 -8.47 -11.72
CA SER A 61 8.55 -9.71 -11.06
C SER A 61 8.54 -9.59 -9.52
N VAL A 62 8.57 -8.38 -8.97
CA VAL A 62 8.67 -8.17 -7.53
C VAL A 62 7.38 -8.55 -6.82
N THR A 63 7.48 -9.43 -5.84
CA THR A 63 6.34 -9.85 -5.00
C THR A 63 6.45 -9.32 -3.58
N ARG A 64 7.66 -9.04 -3.10
CA ARG A 64 7.93 -8.42 -1.80
C ARG A 64 8.93 -7.29 -1.92
N LEU A 65 8.51 -6.12 -1.47
CA LEU A 65 9.31 -4.91 -1.48
C LEU A 65 9.40 -4.31 -0.08
N ASP A 66 10.64 -4.11 0.35
CA ASP A 66 10.98 -3.39 1.57
C ASP A 66 11.93 -2.23 1.21
N CYS A 67 11.42 -1.01 1.27
CA CYS A 67 12.10 0.23 0.87
C CYS A 67 11.93 1.35 1.91
N TYR A 68 11.65 1.01 3.17
CA TYR A 68 11.46 2.02 4.21
C TYR A 68 12.74 2.81 4.51
N ASP A 69 12.59 4.01 5.07
CA ASP A 69 13.67 4.94 5.39
C ASP A 69 14.52 5.26 4.15
N ASN A 70 13.88 5.92 3.20
CA ASN A 70 14.47 6.47 1.99
C ASN A 70 13.93 7.90 1.78
N LYS A 71 14.16 8.47 0.60
CA LYS A 71 13.69 9.82 0.23
C LYS A 71 12.74 9.77 -0.97
N LEU A 72 12.01 8.66 -1.13
CA LEU A 72 11.12 8.46 -2.26
C LEU A 72 9.97 9.45 -2.20
N THR A 73 9.75 10.19 -3.30
CA THR A 73 8.61 11.11 -3.45
C THR A 73 7.47 10.50 -4.25
N VAL A 74 7.78 9.49 -5.06
CA VAL A 74 6.84 8.73 -5.87
C VAL A 74 7.19 7.24 -5.77
N LEU A 75 6.17 6.40 -5.69
CA LEU A 75 6.33 4.95 -5.72
C LEU A 75 5.24 4.32 -6.61
N ILE A 76 5.64 3.79 -7.76
CA ILE A 76 4.75 3.06 -8.66
C ILE A 76 4.91 1.57 -8.38
N ILE A 77 3.88 0.95 -7.81
CA ILE A 77 3.93 -0.43 -7.35
C ILE A 77 3.30 -1.34 -8.42
N PRO A 78 4.00 -2.39 -8.90
CA PRO A 78 3.41 -3.32 -9.86
C PRO A 78 2.38 -4.25 -9.20
N ASN A 79 1.45 -4.77 -10.00
CA ASN A 79 0.35 -5.61 -9.51
C ASN A 79 0.80 -6.90 -8.83
N SER A 80 2.02 -7.36 -9.09
CA SER A 80 2.61 -8.56 -8.51
C SER A 80 2.94 -8.46 -7.02
N VAL A 81 3.02 -7.24 -6.46
CA VAL A 81 3.41 -7.03 -5.07
C VAL A 81 2.31 -7.50 -4.13
N THR A 82 2.68 -8.35 -3.18
CA THR A 82 1.79 -8.86 -2.13
C THR A 82 2.16 -8.29 -0.74
N HIS A 83 3.43 -7.93 -0.55
CA HIS A 83 3.95 -7.38 0.71
C HIS A 83 4.74 -6.10 0.44
N LEU A 84 4.31 -5.00 1.06
CA LEU A 84 4.92 -3.69 0.85
C LEU A 84 5.26 -3.01 2.18
N ARG A 85 6.53 -2.62 2.32
CA ARG A 85 6.99 -1.64 3.31
C ARG A 85 7.64 -0.46 2.62
N CYS A 86 7.05 0.71 2.82
CA CYS A 86 7.49 1.98 2.25
C CYS A 86 7.38 3.13 3.27
N SER A 87 7.41 2.81 4.56
CA SER A 87 7.38 3.80 5.63
C SER A 87 8.61 4.71 5.62
N CYS A 88 8.54 5.83 6.34
CA CYS A 88 9.65 6.79 6.44
C CYS A 88 10.17 7.22 5.07
N ASN A 89 9.27 7.70 4.21
CA ASN A 89 9.59 8.27 2.91
C ASN A 89 8.89 9.64 2.79
N LYS A 90 8.82 10.21 1.58
CA LYS A 90 8.19 11.50 1.29
C LYS A 90 7.04 11.35 0.29
N LEU A 91 6.35 10.21 0.34
CA LEU A 91 5.26 9.93 -0.58
C LEU A 91 4.07 10.82 -0.23
N THR A 92 3.49 11.49 -1.23
CA THR A 92 2.28 12.31 -1.06
C THR A 92 1.01 11.59 -1.50
N ILE A 93 1.14 10.66 -2.45
CA ILE A 93 0.05 9.82 -2.93
C ILE A 93 0.57 8.38 -3.01
N LEU A 94 -0.25 7.43 -2.56
CA LEU A 94 0.06 6.01 -2.69
C LEU A 94 -1.16 5.24 -3.20
N ILE A 95 -1.00 4.59 -4.36
CA ILE A 95 -2.01 3.71 -4.95
C ILE A 95 -1.53 2.27 -4.82
N VAL A 96 -2.24 1.50 -4.00
CA VAL A 96 -1.84 0.15 -3.63
C VAL A 96 -2.52 -0.86 -4.59
N PRO A 97 -1.75 -1.77 -5.23
CA PRO A 97 -2.31 -2.77 -6.13
C PRO A 97 -3.16 -3.83 -5.42
N ASN A 98 -4.07 -4.44 -6.18
CA ASN A 98 -5.13 -5.32 -5.68
C ASN A 98 -4.70 -6.58 -4.92
N ASP A 99 -3.43 -6.98 -5.03
CA ASP A 99 -2.94 -8.24 -4.44
C ASP A 99 -2.10 -8.02 -3.18
N VAL A 100 -1.90 -6.75 -2.76
CA VAL A 100 -1.19 -6.43 -1.51
C VAL A 100 -2.05 -6.88 -0.32
N THR A 101 -1.48 -7.72 0.55
CA THR A 101 -2.12 -8.18 1.79
C THR A 101 -1.56 -7.48 3.02
N TYR A 102 -0.26 -7.15 3.00
CA TYR A 102 0.43 -6.42 4.06
C TYR A 102 0.96 -5.09 3.53
N LEU A 103 0.60 -4.00 4.21
CA LEU A 103 1.03 -2.64 3.88
C LEU A 103 1.50 -1.89 5.11
N ASN A 104 2.77 -1.47 5.10
CA ASN A 104 3.27 -0.44 6.00
C ASN A 104 3.73 0.78 5.17
N CYS A 105 3.04 1.90 5.36
CA CYS A 105 3.30 3.19 4.71
C CYS A 105 3.29 4.35 5.73
N CYS A 106 3.55 4.07 7.01
CA CYS A 106 3.59 5.09 8.04
C CYS A 106 4.73 6.10 7.86
N TYR A 107 4.61 7.26 8.48
CA TYR A 107 5.61 8.33 8.43
C TYR A 107 5.98 8.71 6.98
N ASN A 108 4.95 9.04 6.20
CA ASN A 108 5.09 9.66 4.90
C ASN A 108 4.39 11.03 4.92
N GLU A 109 4.24 11.67 3.77
CA GLU A 109 3.53 12.93 3.59
C GLU A 109 2.18 12.68 2.88
N LEU A 110 1.59 11.48 3.05
CA LEU A 110 0.43 11.06 2.25
C LEU A 110 -0.76 11.95 2.55
N ILE A 111 -1.27 12.61 1.52
CA ILE A 111 -2.57 13.30 1.51
C ILE A 111 -3.66 12.39 0.92
N GLU A 112 -3.26 11.42 0.10
CA GLU A 112 -4.15 10.43 -0.49
C GLU A 112 -3.53 9.04 -0.44
N LEU A 113 -4.30 8.08 0.11
CA LEU A 113 -3.93 6.68 0.16
C LEU A 113 -5.08 5.83 -0.39
N ILE A 114 -4.85 5.17 -1.53
CA ILE A 114 -5.81 4.24 -2.14
C ILE A 114 -5.43 2.81 -1.80
N VAL A 115 -6.27 2.12 -1.02
CA VAL A 115 -6.02 0.73 -0.56
C VAL A 115 -7.07 -0.23 -1.14
N PRO A 116 -6.70 -1.43 -1.60
CA PRO A 116 -7.64 -2.45 -2.04
C PRO A 116 -8.27 -3.22 -0.87
N ASN A 117 -9.23 -4.10 -1.17
CA ASN A 117 -9.85 -4.99 -0.18
C ASN A 117 -8.92 -6.10 0.33
N SER A 118 -7.85 -6.41 -0.39
CA SER A 118 -6.90 -7.48 -0.05
C SER A 118 -6.03 -7.15 1.16
N VAL A 119 -5.83 -5.87 1.50
CA VAL A 119 -4.99 -5.47 2.63
C VAL A 119 -5.69 -5.83 3.93
N THR A 120 -5.13 -6.83 4.62
CA THR A 120 -5.58 -7.30 5.93
C THR A 120 -4.82 -6.62 7.07
N ASP A 121 -3.58 -6.21 6.80
CA ASP A 121 -2.67 -5.60 7.77
C ASP A 121 -2.16 -4.26 7.23
N LEU A 122 -2.52 -3.18 7.93
CA LEU A 122 -2.27 -1.81 7.49
C LEU A 122 -1.74 -0.94 8.62
N ASP A 123 -0.57 -0.34 8.39
CA ASP A 123 -0.09 0.82 9.14
C ASP A 123 0.12 2.00 8.17
N CYS A 124 -0.62 3.08 8.41
CA CYS A 124 -0.50 4.35 7.69
C CYS A 124 -0.39 5.55 8.64
N SER A 125 -0.01 5.31 9.89
CA SER A 125 0.14 6.36 10.90
C SER A 125 1.17 7.44 10.50
N GLY A 126 1.05 8.65 11.04
CA GLY A 126 2.03 9.72 10.78
C GLY A 126 2.04 10.21 9.32
N ASN A 127 0.86 10.24 8.69
CA ASN A 127 0.63 10.85 7.37
C ASN A 127 -0.21 12.13 7.49
N LEU A 128 -0.45 12.80 6.36
CA LEU A 128 -1.25 14.03 6.24
C LEU A 128 -2.65 13.75 5.65
N LEU A 129 -3.18 12.55 5.91
CA LEU A 129 -4.48 12.14 5.39
C LEU A 129 -5.57 13.04 5.98
N GLU A 130 -6.49 13.49 5.14
CA GLU A 130 -7.53 14.43 5.53
C GLU A 130 -8.31 13.93 6.74
N ASP A 131 -8.40 14.79 7.76
CA ASP A 131 -9.18 14.54 8.96
C ASP A 131 -10.63 14.96 8.73
N LEU A 132 -11.48 14.00 8.32
CA LEU A 132 -12.89 14.26 8.08
C LEU A 132 -13.74 14.44 9.35
N ARG A 133 -13.13 14.45 10.55
CA ARG A 133 -13.86 14.67 11.81
C ARG A 133 -14.40 16.10 11.93
N GLU A 134 -13.76 17.07 11.27
CA GLU A 134 -14.18 18.49 11.31
C GLU A 134 -15.42 18.80 10.46
N TYR A 135 -15.84 17.87 9.57
CA TYR A 135 -17.11 17.97 8.84
C TYR A 135 -18.29 17.64 9.76
N SER A 136 -18.57 18.54 10.69
CA SER A 136 -19.68 18.45 11.64
C SER A 136 -21.04 18.72 10.96
N GLU A 137 -21.87 17.67 10.95
CA GLU A 137 -23.34 17.65 10.99
C GLU A 137 -24.18 18.21 9.81
N LEU A 138 -23.71 19.13 8.97
CA LEU A 138 -24.46 19.60 7.77
C LEU A 138 -23.91 19.09 6.42
N ILE A 139 -22.69 18.55 6.43
CA ILE A 139 -22.11 17.78 5.32
C ILE A 139 -21.63 16.44 5.89
N LYS A 140 -22.48 15.74 6.65
CA LYS A 140 -22.42 14.27 6.60
C LYS A 140 -22.84 13.95 5.15
N PRO A 141 -21.97 13.46 4.24
CA PRO A 141 -22.51 12.73 3.10
C PRO A 141 -23.48 11.71 3.70
N ARG A 142 -24.68 11.59 3.15
CA ARG A 142 -25.70 10.61 3.58
C ARG A 142 -25.11 9.20 3.49
N VAL A 143 -24.34 8.81 4.50
CA VAL A 143 -24.01 7.42 4.79
C VAL A 143 -25.23 6.93 5.56
N VAL A 144 -26.24 6.52 4.79
CA VAL A 144 -27.44 5.91 5.33
C VAL A 144 -27.01 4.62 6.02
N SER A 145 -27.08 4.64 7.34
CA SER A 145 -27.07 3.45 8.18
C SER A 145 -28.13 2.47 7.67
N LEU A 146 -27.70 1.34 7.13
CA LEU A 146 -28.58 0.24 6.74
C LEU A 146 -28.45 -0.94 7.71
N TYR A 147 -28.20 -0.63 8.99
CA TYR A 147 -28.43 -1.56 10.09
C TYR A 147 -29.93 -1.82 10.35
N ALA A 148 -30.82 -1.12 9.64
CA ALA A 148 -32.27 -1.24 9.82
C ALA A 148 -32.97 -2.23 8.88
N MET A 149 -32.32 -2.83 7.87
CA MET A 149 -33.01 -3.77 6.97
C MET A 149 -32.13 -4.95 6.56
N CYS A 150 -32.62 -6.15 6.89
CA CYS A 150 -32.18 -7.48 6.47
C CYS A 150 -31.14 -8.18 7.35
N TYR A 151 -31.69 -8.80 8.39
CA TYR A 151 -31.22 -10.02 9.04
C TYR A 151 -30.75 -11.06 8.01
N GLY A 152 -29.53 -11.57 8.17
CA GLY A 152 -29.00 -12.77 7.52
C GLY A 152 -27.98 -12.53 6.40
N ILE A 153 -26.87 -13.30 6.45
CA ILE A 153 -25.85 -13.52 5.40
C ILE A 153 -24.48 -12.82 5.59
N VAL A 154 -24.06 -12.48 6.81
CA VAL A 154 -22.61 -12.28 7.10
C VAL A 154 -22.26 -12.96 8.43
N ASN A 155 -21.28 -13.86 8.42
CA ASN A 155 -20.76 -14.50 9.63
C ASN A 155 -19.82 -13.49 10.31
N GLU A 156 -20.19 -12.96 11.47
CA GLU A 156 -19.45 -11.89 12.18
C GLU A 156 -17.97 -12.21 12.46
N LYS A 157 -17.58 -13.49 12.37
CA LYS A 157 -16.23 -13.97 12.68
C LYS A 157 -15.19 -13.67 11.58
N ASP A 158 -15.62 -13.29 10.38
CA ASP A 158 -14.75 -13.06 9.21
C ASP A 158 -14.49 -11.57 8.89
N ILE A 159 -14.96 -10.65 9.75
CA ILE A 159 -14.70 -9.22 9.63
C ILE A 159 -13.45 -8.90 10.47
N PRO A 160 -12.30 -8.53 9.88
CA PRO A 160 -11.16 -8.08 10.67
C PRO A 160 -11.59 -6.88 11.52
N LYS A 161 -11.23 -6.88 12.81
CA LYS A 161 -11.76 -5.95 13.84
C LYS A 161 -11.68 -4.45 13.51
N PHE A 162 -10.92 -4.08 12.48
CA PHE A 162 -10.74 -2.71 12.00
C PHE A 162 -11.81 -2.24 10.98
N PHE A 163 -12.68 -3.14 10.48
CA PHE A 163 -13.68 -2.85 9.44
C PHE A 163 -15.11 -2.63 9.96
N SER A 164 -15.33 -2.50 11.27
CA SER A 164 -16.68 -2.38 11.86
C SER A 164 -17.46 -1.09 11.53
N LYS A 165 -16.98 -0.28 10.56
CA LYS A 165 -17.56 1.04 10.22
C LYS A 165 -17.63 1.38 8.72
N VAL A 166 -17.75 0.40 7.82
CA VAL A 166 -17.97 0.70 6.39
C VAL A 166 -19.28 0.07 5.90
N ASP A 167 -20.27 0.93 5.63
CA ASP A 167 -21.51 0.59 4.95
C ASP A 167 -21.37 0.79 3.42
N LYS A 168 -22.06 -0.03 2.63
CA LYS A 168 -21.84 -0.36 1.19
C LYS A 168 -22.02 0.78 0.16
N VAL A 169 -21.43 0.57 -1.02
CA VAL A 169 -21.49 1.37 -2.28
C VAL A 169 -22.47 0.72 -3.28
N THR A 170 -23.06 1.41 -4.29
CA THR A 170 -23.86 0.82 -5.44
C THR A 170 -23.45 1.31 -6.90
N CYS A 171 -23.91 0.72 -8.03
CA CYS A 171 -23.58 0.86 -9.48
C CYS A 171 -24.71 0.37 -10.38
N ASP A 172 -25.09 1.17 -11.34
CA ASP A 172 -26.38 0.90 -11.99
C ASP A 172 -26.30 0.10 -13.29
N GLY A 173 -25.10 -0.14 -13.83
CA GLY A 173 -24.89 -0.96 -15.02
C GLY A 173 -25.27 -2.45 -14.87
N CYS A 174 -25.61 -2.93 -13.67
CA CYS A 174 -26.25 -4.24 -13.48
C CYS A 174 -27.45 -4.21 -12.53
N LYS A 175 -28.34 -3.21 -12.69
CA LYS A 175 -29.60 -3.12 -11.93
C LYS A 175 -29.36 -3.02 -10.41
N ASN A 176 -28.67 -1.98 -9.94
CA ASN A 176 -28.20 -1.78 -8.54
C ASN A 176 -27.02 -2.66 -8.09
N LYS A 177 -26.01 -2.75 -8.95
CA LYS A 177 -24.64 -3.19 -8.63
C LYS A 177 -23.94 -2.21 -7.69
N VAL A 178 -22.60 -2.21 -7.60
CA VAL A 178 -21.69 -1.37 -6.76
C VAL A 178 -20.44 -0.90 -7.49
N ILE A 179 -20.27 0.38 -7.87
CA ILE A 179 -19.06 0.89 -8.55
C ILE A 179 -18.79 2.37 -8.22
N LYS A 180 -17.60 2.57 -7.65
CA LYS A 180 -17.01 3.79 -7.09
C LYS A 180 -17.81 4.38 -5.92
N ASP A 181 -17.52 3.91 -4.71
CA ASP A 181 -17.45 4.83 -3.57
C ASP A 181 -16.15 4.66 -2.82
N LEU A 182 -15.83 5.82 -2.28
CA LEU A 182 -14.83 6.22 -1.34
C LEU A 182 -15.23 5.67 0.03
N ALA A 183 -14.89 4.40 0.31
CA ALA A 183 -15.00 3.93 1.69
C ALA A 183 -13.83 4.51 2.48
N TYR A 184 -14.14 5.43 3.39
CA TYR A 184 -13.20 6.07 4.28
C TYR A 184 -13.08 5.26 5.58
N ILE A 185 -11.94 4.60 5.79
CA ILE A 185 -11.68 3.85 7.03
C ILE A 185 -10.86 4.72 7.97
N LEU A 186 -11.35 4.89 9.21
CA LEU A 186 -10.61 5.55 10.29
C LEU A 186 -9.42 4.67 10.70
N CYS A 187 -8.20 5.15 10.49
CA CYS A 187 -7.01 4.47 11.01
C CYS A 187 -6.69 4.97 12.41
N LYS A 188 -6.72 4.08 13.41
CA LYS A 188 -6.16 4.35 14.75
C LYS A 188 -4.63 4.44 14.67
N GLY A 189 -4.11 5.66 14.72
CA GLY A 189 -2.70 6.01 14.91
C GLY A 189 -2.58 7.32 15.70
N ASN A 190 -1.36 7.85 15.89
CA ASN A 190 -1.14 9.12 16.64
C ASN A 190 -1.82 10.34 16.01
N VAL A 191 -2.25 10.25 14.75
CA VAL A 191 -3.15 11.18 14.07
C VAL A 191 -4.23 10.33 13.44
N GLU A 192 -5.50 10.60 13.78
CA GLU A 192 -6.65 9.92 13.18
C GLU A 192 -6.88 10.51 11.78
N GLY A 193 -6.92 9.66 10.75
CA GLY A 193 -7.13 10.07 9.36
C GLY A 193 -7.91 9.03 8.58
N TYR A 194 -8.41 9.40 7.41
CA TYR A 194 -9.27 8.55 6.60
C TYR A 194 -8.55 7.99 5.36
N ILE A 195 -8.77 6.71 5.06
CA ILE A 195 -8.16 5.99 3.93
C ILE A 195 -9.16 5.82 2.81
N ARG A 196 -8.80 6.16 1.56
CA ARG A 196 -9.66 6.00 0.38
C ARG A 196 -9.62 4.55 -0.11
N LYS A 197 -10.74 3.82 -0.08
CA LYS A 197 -10.82 2.48 -0.74
C LYS A 197 -11.41 2.59 -2.14
N THR A 198 -10.83 1.88 -3.12
CA THR A 198 -11.45 1.74 -4.45
C THR A 198 -12.05 0.34 -4.61
N ILE A 199 -13.38 0.26 -4.77
CA ILE A 199 -14.09 -0.99 -5.03
C ILE A 199 -14.35 -1.12 -6.55
N LYS A 200 -13.81 -2.16 -7.19
CA LYS A 200 -14.06 -2.49 -8.62
C LYS A 200 -15.01 -3.68 -8.74
N CYS A 201 -15.96 -3.61 -9.68
CA CYS A 201 -16.91 -4.71 -9.92
C CYS A 201 -16.43 -5.68 -11.02
N LYS A 202 -16.34 -6.98 -10.69
CA LYS A 202 -15.89 -8.07 -11.59
C LYS A 202 -16.73 -8.29 -12.87
N LYS A 203 -17.99 -7.84 -12.92
CA LYS A 203 -18.89 -8.06 -14.09
C LYS A 203 -18.89 -6.86 -15.08
N CYS A 204 -18.11 -5.81 -14.82
CA CYS A 204 -18.01 -4.60 -15.68
C CYS A 204 -16.59 -4.38 -16.22
N PHE A 205 -15.74 -5.39 -16.10
CA PHE A 205 -14.46 -5.54 -16.78
C PHE A 205 -14.57 -6.75 -17.71
#